data_AF-A0A5C0DUT9-F1
#
_entry.id   AF-A0A5C0DUT9-F1
#
_cell.length_a   1.000
_cell.length_b   1.000
_cell.length_c   1.000
_cell.angle_alpha   90.00
_cell.angle_beta   90.00
_cell.angle_gamma   90.00
#
_symmetry.space_group_name_H-M   'P 1'
#
loop_
_entity.id
_entity.type
_entity.pdbx_description
1 polymer ?
#
loop_
_entity_poly.entity_id
_entity_poly.type
_entity_poly.pdbx_seq_one_letter_code
_entity_poly.pdbx_strand_id
1 'polypeptide(L)'
;MKTELKAKFIQQILSKKKDSEGFTLIELLVVIIIIGILSAIALPSFLSQAAKAKQTEAKNFVGAVNRAQQAHRMENINFATDTAALQIGLTTSEYYGYTIPAATTGASSTVFNAAPILNEQGTLRAYAGNVTVLSSGQTATAACMTTGVSGTAPTFTLTTNAAASCATGVIMK
;
A
#
# COMPACT_ATOMS: atom_id res chain seq x y z
N MET A 1 -13.91 7.56 79.68
CA MET A 1 -13.45 6.55 78.70
C MET A 1 -13.81 6.84 77.23
N LYS A 2 -14.95 7.48 76.90
CA LYS A 2 -15.36 7.75 75.50
C LYS A 2 -14.59 8.87 74.78
N THR A 3 -13.94 9.78 75.51
CA THR A 3 -13.26 10.97 74.97
C THR A 3 -11.88 10.66 74.37
N GLU A 4 -11.14 9.72 74.94
CA GLU A 4 -9.82 9.32 74.42
C GLU A 4 -9.90 8.55 73.10
N LEU A 5 -10.95 7.75 72.94
CA LEU A 5 -11.20 6.98 71.71
C LEU A 5 -11.51 7.91 70.53
N LYS A 6 -12.27 8.99 70.79
CA LYS A 6 -12.50 10.07 69.82
C LYS A 6 -11.21 10.78 69.43
N ALA A 7 -10.34 11.07 70.39
CA ALA A 7 -9.07 11.76 70.12
C ALA A 7 -8.14 10.89 69.26
N LYS A 8 -7.96 9.61 69.59
CA LYS A 8 -7.13 8.68 68.79
C LYS A 8 -7.70 8.43 67.39
N PHE A 9 -9.02 8.38 67.23
CA PHE A 9 -9.68 8.21 65.93
C PHE A 9 -9.50 9.44 65.03
N ILE A 10 -9.64 10.65 65.60
CA ILE A 10 -9.37 11.91 64.88
C ILE A 10 -7.90 12.02 64.49
N GLN A 11 -6.98 11.62 65.37
CA GLN A 11 -5.54 11.63 65.12
C GLN A 11 -5.13 10.62 64.02
N GLN A 12 -5.79 9.45 63.93
CA GLN A 12 -5.61 8.50 62.83
C GLN A 12 -6.13 9.01 61.48
N ILE A 13 -7.19 9.81 61.46
CA ILE A 13 -7.71 10.44 60.23
C ILE A 13 -6.78 11.57 59.77
N LEU A 14 -6.28 12.40 60.70
CA LEU A 14 -5.32 13.49 60.41
C LEU A 14 -3.94 12.99 59.98
N SER A 15 -3.44 11.87 60.54
CA SER A 15 -2.18 11.23 60.12
C SER A 15 -2.26 10.49 58.78
N LYS A 16 -3.46 10.29 58.22
CA LYS A 16 -3.66 9.62 56.92
C LYS A 16 -3.84 10.61 55.77
N LYS A 17 -3.34 11.84 55.91
CA LYS A 17 -2.99 12.68 54.75
C LYS A 17 -1.70 12.12 54.15
N LYS A 18 -1.76 10.91 53.62
CA LYS A 18 -0.75 10.39 52.72
C LYS A 18 -0.71 11.32 51.54
N ASP A 19 0.49 11.77 51.19
CA ASP A 19 0.80 12.53 49.98
C ASP A 19 0.24 11.82 48.76
N SER A 20 -1.00 12.13 48.40
CA SER A 20 -1.53 11.87 47.08
C SER A 20 -0.97 12.97 46.19
N GLU A 21 0.28 12.78 45.76
CA GLU A 21 0.91 13.53 44.68
C GLU A 21 0.09 13.29 43.41
N GLY A 22 -0.93 14.12 43.19
CA GLY A 22 -1.70 14.13 41.97
C GLY A 22 -0.89 14.77 40.84
N PHE A 23 -1.04 14.25 39.62
CA PHE A 23 -0.51 14.87 38.40
C PHE A 23 -0.96 16.33 38.34
N THR A 24 -0.01 17.25 38.17
CA THR A 24 -0.32 18.66 38.01
C THR A 24 -0.83 18.92 36.58
N LEU A 25 -1.70 19.92 36.43
CA LEU A 25 -2.17 20.35 35.11
C LEU A 25 -1.01 20.80 34.21
N ILE A 26 0.05 21.36 34.80
CA ILE A 26 1.23 21.81 34.06
C ILE A 26 2.07 20.63 33.55
N GLU A 27 2.19 19.53 34.31
CA GLU A 27 2.85 18.31 33.83
C GLU A 27 2.12 17.71 32.63
N LEU A 28 0.79 17.63 32.71
CA LEU A 28 -0.01 17.13 31.58
C LEU A 28 0.11 18.06 30.36
N LEU A 29 0.12 19.38 30.59
CA LEU A 29 0.31 20.38 29.53
C LEU A 29 1.68 20.25 28.82
N VAL A 30 2.76 20.07 29.58
CA VAL A 30 4.09 19.88 28.98
C VAL A 30 4.15 18.56 28.18
N VAL A 31 3.53 17.49 28.69
CA VAL A 31 3.47 16.20 27.97
C VAL A 31 2.74 16.33 26.63
N ILE A 32 1.57 16.98 26.59
CA ILE A 32 0.83 17.16 25.33
C ILE A 32 1.59 18.04 24.32
N ILE A 33 2.37 19.01 24.82
CA ILE A 33 3.24 19.84 23.96
C ILE A 33 4.34 18.98 23.35
N ILE A 34 5.01 18.15 24.15
CA ILE A 34 6.10 17.28 23.65
C ILE A 34 5.56 16.28 22.62
N ILE A 35 4.46 15.56 22.91
CA ILE A 35 3.87 14.63 21.93
C ILE A 35 3.37 15.38 20.68
N GLY A 36 2.85 16.60 20.82
CA GLY A 36 2.41 17.43 19.69
C GLY A 36 3.57 17.76 18.74
N ILE A 37 4.72 18.17 19.27
CA ILE A 37 5.93 18.46 18.47
C ILE A 37 6.44 17.20 17.79
N LEU A 38 6.51 16.07 18.52
CA LEU A 38 6.97 14.80 17.95
C LEU A 38 6.02 14.29 16.85
N SER A 39 4.71 14.36 17.07
CA SER A 39 3.69 13.98 16.09
C SER A 39 3.74 14.85 14.84
N ALA A 40 3.97 16.15 14.96
CA ALA A 40 4.06 17.05 13.80
C ALA A 40 5.20 16.67 12.85
N ILE A 41 6.34 16.21 13.38
CA ILE A 41 7.50 15.79 12.58
C ILE A 41 7.32 14.36 12.05
N ALA A 42 6.78 13.45 12.88
CA ALA A 42 6.69 12.03 12.56
C ALA A 42 5.55 11.70 11.58
N LEU A 43 4.39 12.37 11.70
CA LEU A 43 3.19 12.06 10.93
C LEU A 43 3.38 12.09 9.40
N PRO A 44 3.99 13.12 8.77
CA PRO A 44 4.16 13.13 7.33
C PRO A 44 5.06 11.98 6.83
N SER A 45 6.11 11.65 7.60
CA SER A 45 6.99 10.51 7.29
C SER A 45 6.23 9.18 7.40
N PHE A 46 5.40 9.02 8.43
CA PHE A 46 4.57 7.82 8.60
C PHE A 46 3.58 7.62 7.45
N LEU A 47 2.88 8.68 7.04
CA LEU A 47 1.92 8.62 5.92
C LEU A 47 2.61 8.26 4.59
N SER A 48 3.80 8.81 4.34
CA SER A 48 4.60 8.48 3.15
C SER A 48 5.05 7.02 3.16
N GLN A 49 5.48 6.50 4.31
CA GLN A 49 5.86 5.09 4.45
C GLN A 49 4.67 4.14 4.25
N ALA A 50 3.50 4.49 4.79
CA ALA A 50 2.27 3.74 4.57
C ALA A 50 1.90 3.70 3.08
N ALA A 51 1.95 4.84 2.38
CA ALA A 51 1.72 4.91 0.93
C ALA A 51 2.73 4.06 0.14
N LYS A 52 4.01 4.07 0.54
CA LYS A 52 5.06 3.25 -0.09
C LYS A 52 4.84 1.75 0.13
N ALA A 53 4.31 1.34 1.28
CA ALA A 53 3.94 -0.04 1.55
C ALA A 53 2.81 -0.50 0.63
N LYS A 54 1.73 0.29 0.52
CA LYS A 54 0.62 0.05 -0.41
C LYS A 54 1.09 -0.03 -1.88
N GLN A 55 2.01 0.85 -2.28
CA GLN A 55 2.61 0.83 -3.61
C GLN A 55 3.48 -0.42 -3.87
N THR A 56 4.16 -0.90 -2.83
CA THR A 56 5.01 -2.11 -2.90
C THR A 56 4.16 -3.36 -3.11
N GLU A 57 2.99 -3.44 -2.46
CA GLU A 57 1.98 -4.48 -2.70
C GLU A 57 1.60 -4.54 -4.19
N ALA A 58 1.21 -3.40 -4.78
CA ALA A 58 0.87 -3.33 -6.20
C ALA A 58 2.03 -3.73 -7.11
N LYS A 59 3.25 -3.28 -6.81
CA LYS A 59 4.45 -3.66 -7.58
C LYS A 59 4.69 -5.17 -7.55
N ASN A 60 4.53 -5.80 -6.38
CA ASN A 60 4.69 -7.23 -6.22
C ASN A 60 3.63 -8.01 -7.03
N PHE A 61 2.38 -7.54 -7.01
CA PHE A 61 1.31 -8.16 -7.78
C PHE A 61 1.48 -8.00 -9.29
N VAL A 62 1.90 -6.83 -9.78
CA VAL A 62 2.24 -6.66 -11.21
C VAL A 62 3.33 -7.65 -11.64
N GLY A 63 4.37 -7.82 -10.82
CA GLY A 63 5.41 -8.82 -11.07
C GLY A 63 4.88 -10.26 -11.03
N ALA A 64 3.98 -10.59 -10.11
CA ALA A 64 3.34 -11.90 -10.02
C ALA A 64 2.47 -12.19 -11.24
N VAL A 65 1.66 -11.23 -11.68
CA VAL A 65 0.83 -11.33 -12.90
C VAL A 65 1.71 -11.51 -14.13
N ASN A 66 2.80 -10.76 -14.28
CA ASN A 66 3.70 -10.94 -15.43
C ASN A 66 4.30 -12.35 -15.48
N ARG A 67 4.65 -12.94 -14.33
CA ARG A 67 5.14 -14.34 -14.29
C ARG A 67 4.02 -15.33 -14.59
N ALA A 68 2.83 -15.13 -14.03
CA ALA A 68 1.68 -15.99 -14.27
C ALA A 68 1.21 -15.95 -15.73
N GLN A 69 1.22 -14.78 -16.37
CA GLN A 69 0.91 -14.61 -17.79
C GLN A 69 1.93 -15.31 -18.69
N GLN A 70 3.22 -15.29 -18.32
CA GLN A 70 4.25 -16.06 -19.03
C GLN A 70 3.99 -17.57 -18.91
N ALA A 71 3.77 -18.06 -17.69
CA ALA A 71 3.44 -19.48 -17.46
C ALA A 71 2.18 -19.90 -18.22
N HIS A 72 1.11 -19.11 -18.14
CA HIS A 72 -0.13 -19.35 -18.88
C HIS A 72 0.10 -19.39 -20.39
N ARG A 73 0.96 -18.50 -20.93
CA ARG A 73 1.30 -18.49 -22.36
C ARG A 73 2.17 -19.68 -22.79
N MET A 74 2.84 -20.36 -21.86
CA MET A 74 3.58 -21.60 -22.16
C MET A 74 2.64 -22.80 -22.24
N GLU A 75 1.51 -22.78 -21.52
CA GLU A 75 0.51 -23.84 -21.51
C GLU A 75 -0.59 -23.61 -22.56
N ASN A 76 -0.90 -22.34 -22.86
CA ASN A 76 -1.99 -21.92 -23.71
C ASN A 76 -1.50 -21.00 -24.83
N ILE A 77 -2.12 -21.08 -26.01
CA ILE A 77 -1.77 -20.21 -27.15
C ILE A 77 -2.11 -18.73 -26.90
N ASN A 78 -3.09 -18.46 -26.02
CA ASN A 78 -3.56 -17.11 -25.71
C ASN A 78 -3.09 -16.67 -24.33
N PHE A 79 -2.99 -15.36 -24.13
CA PHE A 79 -2.86 -14.80 -22.79
C PHE A 79 -4.18 -14.90 -22.02
N ALA A 80 -4.08 -14.93 -20.69
CA ALA A 80 -5.27 -14.92 -19.85
C ALA A 80 -5.94 -13.54 -19.95
N THR A 81 -7.25 -13.54 -20.15
CA THR A 81 -8.08 -12.32 -20.26
C THR A 81 -8.64 -11.86 -18.92
N ASP A 82 -8.46 -12.65 -17.86
CA ASP A 82 -8.97 -12.37 -16.53
C ASP A 82 -7.97 -12.83 -15.45
N THR A 83 -7.96 -12.15 -14.30
CA THR A 83 -7.04 -12.45 -13.20
C THR A 83 -7.41 -13.78 -12.52
N ALA A 84 -8.68 -14.18 -12.57
CA ALA A 84 -9.13 -15.47 -12.06
C ALA A 84 -8.51 -16.65 -12.85
N ALA A 85 -8.33 -16.50 -14.16
CA ALA A 85 -7.71 -17.51 -15.01
C ALA A 85 -6.23 -17.73 -14.70
N LEU A 86 -5.56 -16.77 -14.07
CA LEU A 86 -4.17 -16.88 -13.62
C LEU A 86 -4.01 -17.64 -12.30
N GLN A 87 -5.11 -17.88 -11.55
CA GLN A 87 -5.11 -18.62 -10.28
C GLN A 87 -4.10 -18.13 -9.21
N ILE A 88 -3.70 -16.87 -9.28
CA ILE A 88 -2.72 -16.25 -8.35
C ILE A 88 -3.37 -15.66 -7.08
N GLY A 89 -4.67 -15.92 -6.85
CA GLY A 89 -5.39 -15.42 -5.66
C GLY A 89 -5.65 -13.91 -5.65
N LEU A 90 -5.60 -13.26 -6.81
CA LEU A 90 -5.77 -11.81 -6.95
C LEU A 90 -7.24 -11.46 -7.23
N THR A 91 -8.10 -11.53 -6.21
CA THR A 91 -9.53 -11.24 -6.38
C THR A 91 -9.89 -9.81 -6.00
N THR A 92 -9.28 -9.22 -4.97
CA THR A 92 -9.50 -7.82 -4.56
C THR A 92 -8.39 -7.33 -3.61
N SER A 93 -7.72 -6.21 -3.91
CA SER A 93 -6.92 -5.46 -2.91
C SER A 93 -7.76 -4.32 -2.35
N GLU A 94 -7.51 -3.94 -1.10
CA GLU A 94 -8.16 -2.79 -0.45
C GLU A 94 -7.74 -1.46 -1.09
N TYR A 95 -6.60 -1.41 -1.79
CA TYR A 95 -6.01 -0.17 -2.30
C TYR A 95 -6.00 -0.06 -3.82
N TYR A 96 -6.00 -1.21 -4.53
CA TYR A 96 -5.84 -1.27 -5.98
C TYR A 96 -6.93 -2.10 -6.65
N GLY A 97 -7.46 -1.57 -7.75
CA GLY A 97 -8.20 -2.30 -8.75
C GLY A 97 -7.24 -2.91 -9.77
N TYR A 98 -7.37 -4.22 -9.98
CA TYR A 98 -6.58 -4.96 -10.95
C TYR A 98 -7.43 -5.33 -12.14
N THR A 99 -6.96 -5.00 -13.35
CA THR A 99 -7.68 -5.33 -14.58
C THR A 99 -6.71 -5.83 -15.63
N ILE A 100 -7.15 -6.80 -16.42
CA ILE A 100 -6.50 -7.20 -17.67
C ILE A 100 -7.45 -6.73 -18.77
N PRO A 101 -7.14 -5.64 -19.49
CA PRO A 101 -7.90 -5.30 -20.68
C PRO A 101 -7.90 -6.50 -21.61
N ALA A 102 -9.07 -6.95 -22.05
CA ALA A 102 -9.23 -8.20 -22.79
C ALA A 102 -8.21 -8.30 -23.92
N ALA A 103 -7.26 -9.24 -23.79
CA ALA A 103 -6.32 -9.54 -24.84
C ALA A 103 -7.10 -10.14 -26.02
N THR A 104 -6.87 -9.62 -27.22
CA THR A 104 -7.47 -10.20 -28.43
C THR A 104 -6.94 -11.61 -28.63
N THR A 105 -7.79 -12.54 -29.08
CA THR A 105 -7.37 -13.91 -29.39
C THR A 105 -6.23 -13.88 -30.42
N GLY A 106 -5.13 -14.58 -30.16
CA GLY A 106 -3.92 -14.53 -30.99
C GLY A 106 -3.02 -13.31 -30.78
N ALA A 107 -3.29 -12.45 -29.78
CA ALA A 107 -2.42 -11.33 -29.47
C ALA A 107 -1.01 -11.78 -29.06
N SER A 108 -0.01 -11.10 -29.60
CA SER A 108 1.39 -11.26 -29.18
C SER A 108 1.70 -10.52 -27.88
N SER A 109 0.79 -9.72 -27.33
CA SER A 109 1.00 -8.96 -26.10
C SER A 109 -0.27 -8.90 -25.24
N THR A 110 -0.11 -8.86 -23.92
CA THR A 110 -1.16 -8.57 -22.95
C THR A 110 -0.68 -7.49 -21.97
N VAL A 111 -1.60 -6.62 -21.56
CA VAL A 111 -1.36 -5.58 -20.57
C VAL A 111 -2.10 -5.95 -19.30
N PHE A 112 -1.49 -5.66 -18.16
CA PHE A 112 -2.12 -5.72 -16.86
C PHE A 112 -2.06 -4.34 -16.22
N ASN A 113 -3.16 -3.88 -15.66
CA ASN A 113 -3.28 -2.58 -15.03
C ASN A 113 -3.58 -2.74 -13.54
N ALA A 114 -2.84 -2.01 -12.71
CA ALA A 114 -3.10 -1.85 -11.29
C ALA A 114 -3.30 -0.35 -11.01
N ALA A 115 -4.56 0.06 -10.87
CA ALA A 115 -4.94 1.45 -10.62
C ALA A 115 -5.44 1.61 -9.19
N PRO A 116 -5.09 2.69 -8.46
CA PRO A 116 -5.65 2.94 -7.13
C PRO A 116 -7.18 3.06 -7.19
N ILE A 117 -7.85 2.53 -6.17
CA ILE A 117 -9.31 2.74 -6.00
C ILE A 117 -9.60 4.22 -5.73
N LEU A 118 -10.86 4.64 -5.94
CA LEU A 118 -11.29 6.06 -5.87
C LEU A 118 -10.79 6.81 -4.62
N ASN A 119 -10.76 6.14 -3.46
CA ASN A 119 -10.36 6.74 -2.19
C ASN A 119 -8.83 6.97 -2.05
N GLU A 120 -8.01 6.35 -2.90
CA GLU A 120 -6.55 6.37 -2.84
C GLU A 120 -5.89 7.00 -4.08
N GLN A 121 -6.68 7.55 -5.02
CA GLN A 121 -6.17 8.12 -6.27
C GLN A 121 -5.30 9.37 -6.09
N GLY A 122 -5.48 10.09 -4.98
CA GLY A 122 -4.69 11.26 -4.62
C GLY A 122 -3.41 10.95 -3.83
N THR A 123 -3.24 9.70 -3.38
CA THR A 123 -2.14 9.29 -2.47
C THR A 123 -1.21 8.26 -3.12
N LEU A 124 -1.71 7.47 -4.07
CA LEU A 124 -1.00 6.35 -4.66
C LEU A 124 -0.72 6.53 -6.16
N ARG A 125 0.36 5.89 -6.62
CA ARG A 125 0.74 5.81 -8.04
C ARG A 125 0.05 4.60 -8.68
N ALA A 126 -0.20 4.67 -9.98
CA ALA A 126 -0.71 3.53 -10.74
C ALA A 126 0.42 2.77 -11.43
N TYR A 127 0.18 1.49 -11.69
CA TYR A 127 1.14 0.58 -12.29
C TYR A 127 0.52 -0.15 -13.48
N ALA A 128 1.38 -0.56 -14.40
CA ALA A 128 1.02 -1.46 -15.48
C ALA A 128 2.12 -2.51 -15.70
N GLY A 129 1.75 -3.73 -16.02
CA GLY A 129 2.62 -4.78 -16.53
C GLY A 129 2.30 -5.07 -17.99
N ASN A 130 3.28 -5.51 -18.77
CA ASN A 130 3.02 -6.07 -20.09
C ASN A 130 3.89 -7.29 -20.29
N VAL A 131 3.29 -8.33 -20.86
CA VAL A 131 3.98 -9.51 -21.34
C VAL A 131 3.77 -9.60 -22.85
N THR A 132 4.85 -9.77 -23.60
CA THR A 132 4.83 -9.89 -25.06
C THR A 132 5.60 -11.13 -25.50
N VAL A 133 5.19 -11.75 -26.58
CA VAL A 133 5.94 -12.78 -27.29
C VAL A 133 6.82 -12.09 -28.32
N LEU A 134 8.13 -12.25 -28.21
CA LEU A 134 9.08 -11.71 -29.16
C LEU A 134 8.99 -12.43 -30.51
N SER A 135 9.57 -11.80 -31.54
CA SER A 135 9.80 -12.41 -32.85
C SER A 135 10.66 -13.69 -32.78
N SER A 136 11.43 -13.87 -31.70
CA SER A 136 12.20 -15.08 -31.41
C SER A 136 11.38 -16.22 -30.79
N GLY A 137 10.08 -16.00 -30.51
CA GLY A 137 9.21 -16.96 -29.82
C GLY A 137 9.36 -16.99 -28.29
N GLN A 138 10.32 -16.26 -27.72
CA GLN A 138 10.46 -16.09 -26.27
C GLN A 138 9.47 -15.06 -25.72
N THR A 139 9.15 -15.11 -24.43
CA THR A 139 8.35 -14.07 -23.77
C THR A 139 9.24 -13.01 -23.13
N ALA A 140 8.91 -11.73 -23.33
CA ALA A 140 9.47 -10.61 -22.60
C ALA A 140 8.40 -10.01 -21.69
N THR A 141 8.86 -9.50 -20.54
CA THR A 141 8.03 -8.84 -19.53
C THR A 141 8.68 -7.51 -19.20
N ALA A 142 7.85 -6.49 -19.02
CA ALA A 142 8.26 -5.26 -18.40
C ALA A 142 7.11 -4.67 -17.60
N ALA A 143 7.40 -3.67 -16.78
CA ALA A 143 6.39 -2.99 -16.00
C ALA A 143 6.65 -1.49 -15.98
N CYS A 144 5.61 -0.70 -15.80
CA CYS A 144 5.66 0.74 -15.70
C CYS A 144 4.91 1.23 -14.46
N MET A 145 5.32 2.39 -13.94
CA MET A 145 4.59 3.16 -12.94
C MET A 145 4.38 4.60 -13.40
N THR A 146 3.28 5.25 -13.02
CA THR A 146 3.04 6.68 -13.29
C THR A 146 4.09 7.56 -12.61
N THR A 147 4.50 8.70 -13.17
CA THR A 147 5.51 9.60 -12.56
C THR A 147 5.05 10.25 -11.25
N GLY A 148 3.76 10.50 -11.12
CA GLY A 148 3.10 11.01 -9.90
C GLY A 148 1.94 10.14 -9.46
N VAL A 149 1.23 10.57 -8.42
CA VAL A 149 -0.04 9.97 -7.99
C VAL A 149 -1.06 10.09 -9.12
N SER A 150 -1.80 9.02 -9.38
CA SER A 150 -2.75 8.95 -10.49
C SER A 150 -3.75 7.84 -10.22
N GLY A 151 -5.04 8.14 -10.43
CA GLY A 151 -6.10 7.15 -10.43
C GLY A 151 -6.16 6.29 -11.70
N THR A 152 -5.42 6.66 -12.74
CA THR A 152 -5.44 5.99 -14.04
C THR A 152 -4.13 5.26 -14.27
N ALA A 153 -4.23 3.98 -14.65
CA ALA A 153 -3.07 3.17 -15.05
C ALA A 153 -2.37 3.78 -16.27
N PRO A 154 -1.03 3.72 -16.34
CA PRO A 154 -0.30 4.30 -17.44
C PRO A 154 -0.48 3.46 -18.71
N THR A 155 -0.58 4.12 -19.87
CA THR A 155 -0.55 3.43 -21.15
C THR A 155 0.84 2.83 -21.36
N PHE A 156 0.91 1.50 -21.36
CA PHE A 156 2.16 0.75 -21.44
C PHE A 156 2.19 -0.17 -22.66
N THR A 157 3.23 -0.03 -23.46
CA THR A 157 3.42 -0.80 -24.69
C THR A 157 4.75 -1.54 -24.63
N LEU A 158 4.71 -2.84 -24.93
CA LEU A 158 5.90 -3.68 -25.09
C LEU A 158 5.85 -4.36 -26.45
N THR A 159 6.78 -3.98 -27.33
CA THR A 159 6.85 -4.50 -28.69
C THR A 159 7.56 -5.86 -28.74
N THR A 160 7.33 -6.61 -29.82
CA THR A 160 7.95 -7.92 -30.07
C THR A 160 9.48 -7.89 -30.23
N ASN A 161 10.09 -6.70 -30.24
CA ASN A 161 11.54 -6.50 -30.24
C ASN A 161 12.07 -6.09 -28.85
N ALA A 162 11.31 -6.38 -27.78
CA ALA A 162 11.58 -5.97 -26.40
C ALA A 162 11.69 -4.45 -26.15
N ALA A 163 11.24 -3.61 -27.08
CA ALA A 163 11.17 -2.16 -26.83
C ALA A 163 9.93 -1.87 -25.97
N ALA A 164 10.18 -1.35 -24.76
CA ALA A 164 9.16 -0.92 -23.81
C ALA A 164 8.98 0.60 -23.88
N SER A 165 7.75 1.09 -23.86
CA SER A 165 7.43 2.51 -23.75
C SER A 165 6.28 2.74 -22.79
N CYS A 166 6.35 3.82 -22.01
CA CYS A 166 5.32 4.19 -21.05
C CYS A 166 4.97 5.66 -21.17
N ALA A 167 3.72 5.96 -21.55
CA ALA A 167 3.33 7.32 -21.97
C ALA A 167 3.20 8.32 -20.81
N THR A 168 2.77 7.87 -19.62
CA THR A 168 2.53 8.72 -18.44
C THR A 168 3.37 8.30 -17.23
N GLY A 169 4.49 7.62 -17.48
CA GLY A 169 5.21 6.91 -16.45
C GLY A 169 6.67 6.62 -16.76
N VAL A 170 7.29 5.86 -15.86
CA VAL A 170 8.67 5.39 -15.97
C VAL A 170 8.66 3.87 -15.92
N ILE A 171 9.46 3.26 -16.81
CA ILE A 171 9.67 1.82 -16.84
C ILE A 171 10.39 1.39 -15.57
N MET A 172 9.85 0.39 -14.89
CA MET A 172 10.46 -0.22 -13.73
C MET A 172 11.51 -1.21 -14.22
N LYS A 173 12.76 -0.99 -13.77
CA LYS A 173 13.84 -1.97 -13.93
C LYS A 173 13.68 -3.12 -12.94
#